data_AF-A0A8T4SA51-F1
#
_entry.id   AF-A0A8T4SA51-F1
#
_cell.length_a   1.000
_cell.length_b   1.000
_cell.length_c   1.000
_cell.angle_alpha   90.00
_cell.angle_beta   90.00
_cell.angle_gamma   90.00
#
_symmetry.space_group_name_H-M   'P 1'
#
loop_
_entity.id
_entity.type
_entity.pdbx_description
1 polymer ?
#
loop_
_entity_poly.entity_id
_entity_poly.type
_entity_poly.pdbx_seq_one_letter_code
_entity_poly.pdbx_strand_id
1 'polypeptide(L)'
;MIKKMLLIIMLVGFFAFPFIMADTSAINQSIAPADKAKFDDILKPVMKIYNFVKYISSVVAGIFLLYAGIAYMSSGNDPRKRDEAKNIAMYVIIGMIIIWGAPYIVGLLV
;
A
#
# COMPACT_ATOMS: atom_id res chain seq x y z
N MET A 1 -10.70 22.72 4.34
CA MET A 1 -9.83 21.53 4.13
C MET A 1 -10.20 20.36 5.06
N ILE A 2 -10.41 20.58 6.37
CA ILE A 2 -10.80 19.52 7.33
C ILE A 2 -12.02 18.69 6.91
N LYS A 3 -13.09 19.32 6.40
CA LYS A 3 -14.31 18.60 6.00
C LYS A 3 -14.08 17.61 4.84
N LYS A 4 -13.16 17.92 3.92
CA LYS A 4 -12.78 17.01 2.81
C LYS A 4 -11.90 15.86 3.31
N MET A 5 -10.99 16.13 4.24
CA MET A 5 -10.13 15.11 4.85
C MET A 5 -10.95 14.11 5.69
N LEU A 6 -11.93 14.60 6.44
CA LEU A 6 -12.86 13.77 7.22
C LEU A 6 -13.74 12.89 6.31
N LEU A 7 -14.17 13.42 5.16
CA LEU A 7 -14.93 12.66 4.15
C LEU A 7 -14.10 11.52 3.55
N ILE A 8 -12.83 11.77 3.25
CA ILE A 8 -11.91 10.73 2.72
C ILE A 8 -11.68 9.64 3.76
N ILE A 9 -11.48 10.00 5.02
CA ILE A 9 -11.30 9.02 6.11
C ILE A 9 -12.56 8.16 6.29
N MET A 10 -13.75 8.77 6.25
CA MET A 10 -15.01 8.01 6.29
C MET A 10 -15.17 7.08 5.09
N LEU A 11 -14.79 7.53 3.89
CA LEU A 11 -14.91 6.73 2.68
C LEU A 11 -13.95 5.54 2.67
N VAL A 12 -12.71 5.75 3.14
CA VAL A 12 -11.74 4.66 3.38
C VAL A 12 -12.24 3.70 4.46
N GLY A 13 -12.81 4.22 5.55
CA GLY A 13 -13.40 3.41 6.62
C GLY A 13 -14.57 2.56 6.13
N PHE A 14 -15.45 3.12 5.30
CA PHE A 14 -16.58 2.41 4.70
C PHE A 14 -16.13 1.29 3.76
N PHE A 15 -15.06 1.51 2.99
CA PHE A 15 -14.48 0.49 2.11
C PHE A 15 -13.74 -0.61 2.88
N ALA A 16 -13.13 -0.27 4.03
CA ALA A 16 -12.46 -1.23 4.90
C ALA A 16 -13.43 -2.04 5.79
N PHE A 17 -14.61 -1.50 6.07
CA PHE A 17 -15.64 -2.12 6.92
C PHE A 17 -16.01 -3.56 6.53
N PRO A 18 -16.30 -3.89 5.25
CA PRO A 18 -16.60 -5.27 4.86
C PRO A 18 -15.41 -6.22 5.07
N PHE A 19 -14.16 -5.75 5.00
CA PHE A 19 -12.99 -6.60 5.30
C PHE A 19 -12.88 -6.93 6.80
N ILE A 20 -13.32 -6.04 7.69
CA ILE A 20 -13.29 -6.26 9.14
C ILE A 20 -14.42 -7.21 9.57
N MET A 21 -15.58 -7.12 8.91
CA MET A 21 -16.76 -7.92 9.24
C MET A 21 -16.93 -9.18 8.40
N ALA A 22 -16.05 -9.42 7.42
CA ALA A 22 -16.10 -10.63 6.62
C ALA A 22 -15.88 -11.86 7.52
N ASP A 23 -16.93 -12.68 7.63
CA ASP A 23 -16.82 -14.02 8.20
C ASP A 23 -16.02 -14.89 7.22
N THR A 24 -14.75 -15.10 7.55
CA THR A 24 -13.81 -15.86 6.71
C THR A 24 -14.09 -17.36 6.71
N SER A 25 -15.04 -17.86 7.50
CA SER A 25 -15.35 -19.30 7.62
C SER A 25 -15.79 -19.95 6.30
N ALA A 26 -16.46 -19.22 5.41
CA ALA A 26 -16.87 -19.72 4.09
C ALA A 26 -15.72 -19.76 3.06
N ILE A 27 -14.68 -18.94 3.24
CA ILE A 27 -13.45 -18.92 2.42
C ILE A 27 -12.43 -19.92 2.99
N ASN A 28 -12.51 -20.20 4.29
CA ASN A 28 -11.64 -21.08 5.04
C ASN A 28 -12.16 -22.52 5.07
N GLN A 29 -12.73 -23.00 3.96
CA GLN A 29 -12.93 -24.43 3.79
C GLN A 29 -11.54 -25.06 3.71
N SER A 30 -11.13 -25.67 4.83
CA SER A 30 -9.78 -26.18 5.06
C SER A 30 -9.31 -26.99 3.85
N ILE A 31 -8.41 -26.39 3.07
CA ILE A 31 -7.59 -27.12 2.11
C ILE A 31 -6.79 -28.16 2.91
N ALA A 32 -6.62 -29.37 2.39
CA ALA A 32 -5.84 -30.38 3.11
C ALA A 32 -4.43 -29.81 3.41
N PRO A 33 -3.82 -30.10 4.58
CA PRO A 33 -2.52 -29.55 4.96
C PRO A 33 -1.44 -29.75 3.88
N ALA A 34 -1.56 -30.82 3.10
CA ALA A 34 -0.69 -31.14 1.97
C ALA A 34 -0.80 -30.16 0.79
N ASP A 35 -1.98 -29.58 0.55
CA ASP A 35 -2.22 -28.63 -0.54
C ASP A 35 -1.73 -27.22 -0.16
N LYS A 36 -1.89 -26.84 1.12
CA LYS A 36 -1.34 -25.58 1.65
C LYS A 36 0.19 -25.55 1.52
N ALA A 37 0.86 -26.65 1.87
CA ALA A 37 2.31 -26.78 1.76
C ALA A 37 2.82 -26.63 0.30
N LYS A 38 2.09 -27.20 -0.67
CA LYS A 38 2.42 -27.03 -2.10
C LYS A 38 2.24 -25.58 -2.56
N PHE A 39 1.19 -24.91 -2.09
CA PHE A 39 0.94 -23.51 -2.40
C PHE A 39 2.06 -22.61 -1.84
N ASP A 40 2.48 -22.84 -0.60
CA ASP A 40 3.61 -22.14 0.02
C ASP A 40 4.92 -22.35 -0.76
N ASP A 41 5.18 -23.56 -1.25
CA ASP A 41 6.37 -23.85 -2.06
C ASP A 41 6.37 -23.09 -3.39
N ILE A 42 5.21 -22.93 -4.03
CA ILE A 42 5.05 -22.13 -5.27
C ILE A 42 5.21 -20.63 -4.97
N LEU A 43 4.73 -20.17 -3.80
CA LEU A 43 4.79 -18.76 -3.42
C LEU A 43 6.18 -18.34 -2.91
N LYS A 44 7.01 -19.26 -2.38
CA LYS A 44 8.35 -18.93 -1.85
C LYS A 44 9.22 -18.10 -2.82
N PRO A 45 9.41 -18.47 -4.10
CA PRO A 45 10.17 -17.66 -5.06
C PRO A 45 9.55 -16.28 -5.29
N VAL A 46 8.22 -16.23 -5.41
CA VAL A 46 7.46 -14.98 -5.63
C VAL A 46 7.62 -14.04 -4.44
N MET A 47 7.51 -14.56 -3.21
CA MET A 47 7.68 -13.79 -1.98
C MET A 47 9.11 -13.29 -1.81
N LYS A 48 10.11 -14.03 -2.29
CA LYS A 48 11.51 -13.56 -2.31
C LYS A 48 11.68 -12.35 -3.23
N ILE A 49 11.13 -12.41 -4.44
CA ILE A 49 11.15 -11.30 -5.40
C ILE A 49 10.36 -10.10 -4.86
N TYR A 50 9.16 -10.35 -4.34
CA TYR A 50 8.34 -9.33 -3.70
C TYR A 50 9.09 -8.61 -2.56
N ASN A 51 9.73 -9.35 -1.65
CA ASN A 51 10.47 -8.73 -0.56
C ASN A 51 11.65 -7.89 -1.07
N PHE A 52 12.36 -8.36 -2.10
CA PHE A 52 13.42 -7.57 -2.73
C PHE A 52 12.89 -6.25 -3.31
N VAL A 53 11.80 -6.30 -4.09
CA VAL A 53 11.16 -5.09 -4.63
C VAL A 53 10.66 -4.19 -3.50
N LYS A 54 10.01 -4.75 -2.47
CA LYS A 54 9.51 -3.99 -1.32
C LYS A 54 10.60 -3.16 -0.65
N TYR A 55 11.76 -3.75 -0.38
CA TYR A 55 12.85 -3.04 0.28
C TYR A 55 13.47 -1.97 -0.63
N ILE A 56 13.73 -2.29 -1.91
CA ILE A 56 14.26 -1.30 -2.85
C ILE A 56 13.28 -0.15 -3.04
N SER A 57 12.00 -0.43 -3.28
CA SER A 57 10.97 0.58 -3.43
C SER A 57 10.81 1.43 -2.18
N SER A 58 11.01 0.88 -0.98
CA SER A 58 10.97 1.67 0.26
C SER A 58 12.13 2.67 0.34
N VAL A 59 13.34 2.27 -0.07
CA VAL A 59 14.49 3.17 -0.15
C VAL A 59 14.24 4.27 -1.20
N VAL A 60 13.77 3.89 -2.39
CA VAL A 60 13.43 4.82 -3.47
C VAL A 60 12.34 5.80 -3.01
N ALA A 61 11.30 5.31 -2.33
CA ALA A 61 10.24 6.13 -1.76
C ALA A 61 10.81 7.19 -0.79
N GLY A 62 11.73 6.80 0.09
CA GLY A 62 12.42 7.74 0.98
C GLY A 62 13.14 8.87 0.22
N ILE A 63 13.86 8.53 -0.85
CA ILE A 63 14.56 9.51 -1.70
C ILE A 63 13.56 10.46 -2.38
N PHE A 64 12.48 9.94 -2.95
CA PHE A 64 11.47 10.77 -3.61
C PHE A 64 10.67 11.62 -2.62
N LEU A 65 10.48 11.17 -1.38
CA LEU A 65 9.85 11.97 -0.33
C LEU A 65 10.75 13.16 0.07
N LEU A 66 12.07 12.91 0.20
CA LEU A 66 13.05 13.97 0.42
C LEU A 66 13.05 14.97 -0.74
N TYR A 67 13.05 14.48 -1.98
CA TYR A 67 12.95 15.32 -3.17
C TYR A 67 11.67 16.17 -3.17
N ALA A 68 10.52 15.58 -2.84
CA ALA A 68 9.27 16.31 -2.71
C ALA A 68 9.32 17.39 -1.63
N GLY A 69 9.97 17.11 -0.50
CA GLY A 69 10.21 18.09 0.57
C GLY A 69 11.07 19.27 0.10
N ILE A 70 12.20 18.99 -0.55
CA ILE A 70 13.09 20.01 -1.12
C ILE A 70 12.36 20.84 -2.18
N ALA A 71 11.65 20.18 -3.10
CA ALA A 71 10.87 20.84 -4.15
C ALA A 71 9.79 21.75 -3.56
N TYR A 72 9.12 21.32 -2.49
CA TYR A 72 8.11 22.13 -1.81
C TYR A 72 8.72 23.38 -1.15
N MET A 73 9.90 23.25 -0.53
CA MET A 73 10.61 24.38 0.10
C MET A 73 11.15 25.36 -0.96
N SER A 74 11.71 24.85 -2.06
CA SER A 74 12.28 25.69 -3.14
C SER A 74 11.24 26.39 -4.00
N SER A 75 9.97 25.98 -3.92
CA SER A 75 8.87 26.54 -4.72
C SER A 75 8.55 28.01 -4.40
N GLY A 76 8.99 28.54 -3.26
CA GLY A 76 8.79 29.96 -2.92
C GLY A 76 7.31 30.36 -2.92
N ASN A 77 6.94 31.40 -3.68
CA ASN A 77 5.56 31.89 -3.77
C ASN A 77 4.81 31.38 -5.02
N ASP A 78 5.36 30.40 -5.75
CA ASP A 78 4.71 29.80 -6.92
C ASP A 78 3.77 28.66 -6.47
N PRO A 79 2.43 28.85 -6.58
CA PRO A 79 1.48 27.84 -6.13
C PRO A 79 1.54 26.56 -6.96
N ARG A 80 1.88 26.65 -8.25
CA ARG A 80 1.90 25.49 -9.15
C ARG A 80 3.00 24.51 -8.74
N LYS A 81 4.21 25.02 -8.49
CA LYS A 81 5.35 24.20 -8.05
C LYS A 81 5.09 23.55 -6.68
N ARG A 82 4.41 24.27 -5.77
CA ARG A 82 4.00 23.71 -4.47
C ARG A 82 3.03 22.55 -4.62
N ASP A 83 2.08 22.64 -5.54
CA ASP A 83 1.12 21.57 -5.77
C ASP A 83 1.74 20.38 -6.47
N GLU A 84 2.68 20.61 -7.41
CA GLU A 84 3.49 19.54 -8.01
C GLU A 84 4.29 18.77 -6.95
N ALA A 85 4.96 19.46 -6.03
CA ALA A 85 5.71 18.82 -4.94
C ALA A 85 4.80 17.97 -4.02
N LYS A 86 3.60 18.45 -3.69
CA LYS A 86 2.61 17.67 -2.93
C LYS A 86 2.15 16.44 -3.69
N ASN A 87 1.94 16.56 -5.01
CA ASN A 87 1.50 15.44 -5.84
C ASN A 87 2.57 14.34 -5.88
N ILE A 88 3.85 14.71 -5.98
CA ILE A 88 4.96 13.76 -5.87
C ILE A 88 4.89 12.99 -4.54
N ALA A 89 4.79 13.71 -3.41
CA ALA A 89 4.68 13.09 -2.09
C ALA A 89 3.45 12.16 -1.99
N MET A 90 2.30 12.60 -2.53
CA MET A 90 1.07 11.81 -2.55
C MET A 90 1.24 10.50 -3.33
N TYR A 91 1.82 10.55 -4.53
CA TYR A 91 2.04 9.36 -5.34
C TYR A 91 3.01 8.37 -4.69
N VAL A 92 4.05 8.87 -4.01
CA VAL A 92 4.97 8.03 -3.22
C VAL A 92 4.21 7.31 -2.10
N ILE A 93 3.36 8.02 -1.35
CA ILE A 93 2.58 7.44 -0.26
C ILE A 93 1.61 6.38 -0.79
N ILE A 94 0.89 6.65 -1.88
CA ILE A 94 -0.04 5.70 -2.50
C ILE A 94 0.70 4.44 -2.95
N GLY A 95 1.85 4.59 -3.64
CA GLY A 95 2.67 3.46 -4.05
C GLY A 95 3.14 2.62 -2.85
N MET A 96 3.52 3.27 -1.75
CA MET A 96 3.94 2.59 -0.53
C MET A 96 2.80 1.80 0.13
N ILE A 97 1.59 2.37 0.17
CA ILE A 97 0.40 1.66 0.65
C ILE A 97 0.13 0.40 -0.18
N ILE A 98 0.23 0.48 -1.51
CA ILE A 98 0.01 -0.66 -2.39
C ILE A 98 1.04 -1.77 -2.14
N ILE A 99 2.33 -1.42 -2.08
CA ILE A 99 3.42 -2.39 -1.89
C ILE A 99 3.30 -3.08 -0.52
N TRP A 100 3.01 -2.33 0.54
CA TRP A 100 2.87 -2.87 1.89
C TRP A 100 1.52 -3.58 2.12
N GLY A 101 0.50 -3.25 1.33
CA GLY A 101 -0.81 -3.87 1.33
C GLY A 101 -0.87 -5.22 0.60
N ALA A 102 -0.01 -5.44 -0.40
CA ALA A 102 0.03 -6.66 -1.19
C ALA A 102 -0.02 -8.00 -0.41
N PRO A 103 0.76 -8.22 0.67
CA PRO A 103 0.76 -9.50 1.39
C PRO A 103 -0.58 -9.81 2.06
N TYR A 104 -1.35 -8.80 2.45
CA TYR A 104 -2.69 -9.00 2.99
C TYR A 104 -3.64 -9.57 1.95
N ILE A 105 -3.55 -9.11 0.70
CA ILE A 105 -4.35 -9.64 -0.41
C ILE A 105 -3.95 -11.08 -0.74
N VAL A 106 -2.65 -11.37 -0.76
CA VAL A 106 -2.16 -12.75 -1.00
C VAL A 106 -2.61 -13.69 0.11
N GLY A 107 -2.58 -13.24 1.37
CA GLY A 107 -3.05 -14.02 2.51
C GLY A 107 -4.56 -14.30 2.52
N LEU A 108 -5.37 -13.55 1.77
CA LEU A 108 -6.81 -13.85 1.61
C LEU A 108 -7.07 -14.99 0.62
N LEU A 109 -6.08 -15.36 -0.20
CA LEU A 109 -6.20 -16.40 -1.22
C LEU A 109 -5.72 -17.78 -0.73
N VAL A 110 -5.10 -17.88 0.45
CA VAL A 110 -4.40 -19.09 0.96
C VAL A 110 -4.86 -19.44 2.36
#